data_AF-A0A2Z6ESV8-F1
#
_entry.id   AF-A0A2Z6ESV8-F1
#
_cell.length_a   1.000
_cell.length_b   1.000
_cell.length_c   1.000
_cell.angle_alpha   90.00
_cell.angle_beta   90.00
_cell.angle_gamma   90.00
#
_symmetry.space_group_name_H-M   'P 1'
#
loop_
_entity.id
_entity.type
_entity.pdbx_description
1 polymer ?
#
loop_
_entity_poly.entity_id
_entity_poly.type
_entity_poly.pdbx_seq_one_letter_code
_entity_poly.pdbx_strand_id
1 'polypeptide(L)'
;MGSDHIRNRYSVPVRFARQAVSVHISANQIQVVAQAQVVATHQRVFGRDQLICDPWHYLPVLERKPGALRNGVPFVEWDLPLPIQAVRKYLLKRPKGDRAFVELLLLAEKVGLEALTVACECALEAGTVTAPIIMNEMRRLTDPGPPTSLEWPDGIVLTLEPLADCQRYDHLLGETHAH
;
A
#
# COMPACT_ATOMS: atom_id res chain seq x y z
N MET A 1 -23.33 -30.93 -31.76
CA MET A 1 -23.37 -29.57 -31.17
C MET A 1 -22.42 -29.55 -29.98
N GLY A 2 -21.18 -29.11 -30.19
CA GLY A 2 -20.20 -28.98 -29.11
C GLY A 2 -20.68 -27.90 -28.16
N SER A 3 -20.83 -28.25 -26.89
CA SER A 3 -21.20 -27.30 -25.84
C SER A 3 -20.07 -26.27 -25.71
N ASP A 4 -20.37 -25.07 -26.20
CA ASP A 4 -19.44 -23.98 -26.41
C ASP A 4 -19.14 -23.29 -25.06
N HIS A 5 -18.43 -24.00 -24.18
CA HIS A 5 -18.14 -23.55 -22.83
C HIS A 5 -17.18 -22.35 -22.87
N ILE A 6 -17.63 -21.22 -22.33
CA ILE A 6 -16.79 -20.05 -22.06
C ILE A 6 -15.69 -20.46 -21.08
N ARG A 7 -14.43 -20.44 -21.53
CA ARG A 7 -13.25 -20.82 -20.73
C ARG A 7 -12.38 -19.60 -20.41
N ASN A 8 -12.94 -18.64 -19.68
CA ASN A 8 -12.17 -17.50 -19.19
C ASN A 8 -11.54 -17.82 -17.84
N ARG A 9 -10.33 -17.31 -17.60
CA ARG A 9 -9.57 -17.48 -16.36
C ARG A 9 -9.61 -16.19 -15.57
N TYR A 10 -10.06 -16.27 -14.33
CA TYR A 10 -10.10 -15.13 -13.41
C TYR A 10 -9.11 -15.37 -12.27
N SER A 11 -8.30 -14.37 -11.96
CA SER A 11 -7.36 -14.44 -10.85
C SER A 11 -8.06 -14.50 -9.50
N VAL A 12 -7.37 -15.06 -8.51
CA VAL A 12 -7.78 -15.08 -7.10
C VAL A 12 -6.59 -14.64 -6.25
N PRO A 13 -6.79 -14.13 -5.02
CA PRO A 13 -5.69 -13.79 -4.13
C PRO A 13 -4.74 -14.97 -3.97
N VAL A 14 -3.44 -14.71 -4.01
CA VAL A 14 -2.39 -15.76 -4.01
C VAL A 14 -2.52 -16.76 -2.85
N ARG A 15 -3.06 -16.34 -1.71
CA ARG A 15 -3.33 -17.21 -0.55
C ARG A 15 -4.32 -18.36 -0.85
N PHE A 16 -5.17 -18.22 -1.87
CA PHE A 16 -6.11 -19.24 -2.34
C PHE A 16 -5.62 -19.98 -3.59
N ALA A 17 -4.40 -19.70 -4.06
CA ALA A 17 -3.84 -20.41 -5.21
C ALA A 17 -3.79 -21.92 -4.93
N ARG A 18 -4.17 -22.73 -5.93
CA ARG A 18 -4.24 -24.21 -5.87
C ARG A 18 -5.22 -24.78 -4.85
N GLN A 19 -6.10 -23.97 -4.26
CA GLN A 19 -7.18 -24.44 -3.42
C GLN A 19 -8.47 -24.57 -4.24
N ALA A 20 -9.32 -25.53 -3.87
CA ALA A 20 -10.67 -25.61 -4.42
C ALA A 20 -11.50 -24.44 -3.89
N VAL A 21 -12.13 -23.70 -4.79
CA VAL A 21 -12.98 -22.54 -4.48
C VAL A 21 -14.32 -22.68 -5.21
N SER A 22 -15.36 -22.11 -4.64
CA SER A 22 -16.68 -22.04 -5.27
C SER A 22 -16.75 -20.80 -6.15
N VAL A 23 -17.43 -20.91 -7.30
CA VAL A 23 -17.61 -19.78 -8.22
C VAL A 23 -19.11 -19.56 -8.43
N HIS A 24 -19.57 -18.36 -8.10
CA HIS A 24 -20.93 -17.90 -8.39
C HIS A 24 -20.88 -17.00 -9.63
N ILE A 25 -21.65 -17.37 -10.66
CA ILE A 25 -21.68 -16.69 -11.94
C ILE A 25 -23.03 -15.98 -12.08
N SER A 26 -22.98 -14.65 -12.11
CA SER A 26 -24.13 -13.79 -12.39
C SER A 26 -24.11 -13.31 -13.84
N ALA A 27 -25.13 -12.54 -14.25
CA ALA A 27 -25.20 -11.99 -15.61
C ALA A 27 -23.99 -11.09 -15.95
N ASN A 28 -23.53 -10.30 -14.99
CA ASN A 28 -22.48 -9.29 -15.15
C ASN A 28 -21.23 -9.52 -14.29
N GLN A 29 -21.24 -10.49 -13.37
CA GLN A 29 -20.19 -10.63 -12.36
C GLN A 29 -19.82 -12.10 -12.13
N ILE A 30 -18.55 -12.32 -11.81
CA ILE A 30 -18.00 -13.57 -11.30
C ILE A 30 -17.57 -13.32 -9.86
N GLN A 31 -18.16 -14.05 -8.91
CA GLN A 31 -17.75 -14.03 -7.52
C GLN A 31 -17.08 -15.35 -7.16
N VAL A 32 -15.89 -15.27 -6.58
CA VAL A 32 -15.17 -16.44 -6.07
C VAL A 32 -15.33 -16.47 -4.56
N VAL A 33 -15.74 -17.62 -4.04
CA VAL A 33 -16.02 -17.84 -2.63
C VAL A 33 -15.11 -18.94 -2.09
N ALA A 34 -14.42 -18.65 -0.99
CA ALA A 34 -13.64 -19.62 -0.24
C ALA A 34 -13.88 -19.38 1.25
N GLN A 35 -13.95 -20.45 2.05
CA GLN A 35 -14.12 -20.35 3.50
C GLN A 35 -15.35 -19.50 3.90
N ALA A 36 -16.46 -19.66 3.18
CA ALA A 36 -17.71 -18.89 3.35
C ALA A 36 -17.59 -17.37 3.17
N GLN A 37 -16.51 -16.88 2.55
CA GLN A 37 -16.30 -15.46 2.24
C GLN A 37 -16.08 -15.25 0.75
N VAL A 38 -16.56 -14.12 0.22
CA VAL A 38 -16.21 -13.69 -1.15
C VAL A 38 -14.77 -13.21 -1.14
N VAL A 39 -13.90 -13.90 -1.89
CA VAL A 39 -12.45 -13.65 -1.91
C VAL A 39 -11.99 -12.92 -3.16
N ALA A 40 -12.80 -12.93 -4.22
CA ALA A 40 -12.57 -12.15 -5.42
C ALA A 40 -13.89 -11.82 -6.10
N THR A 41 -13.95 -10.66 -6.73
CA THR A 41 -15.06 -10.22 -7.57
C THR A 41 -14.48 -9.71 -8.88
N HIS A 42 -15.03 -10.19 -10.00
CA HIS A 42 -14.64 -9.74 -11.34
C HIS A 42 -15.87 -9.38 -12.15
N GLN A 43 -15.73 -8.40 -13.04
CA GLN A 43 -16.69 -8.20 -14.12
C GLN A 43 -16.66 -9.43 -15.03
N ARG A 44 -17.83 -9.94 -15.41
CA ARG A 44 -17.95 -11.07 -16.32
C ARG A 44 -17.57 -10.62 -17.73
N VAL A 45 -16.54 -11.27 -18.28
CA VAL A 45 -16.08 -11.08 -19.65
C VAL A 45 -16.66 -12.18 -20.53
N PHE A 46 -17.21 -11.79 -21.68
CA PHE A 46 -17.69 -12.71 -22.73
C PHE A 46 -16.57 -13.00 -23.73
N GLY A 47 -16.62 -14.17 -24.38
CA GLY A 47 -15.55 -14.67 -25.27
C GLY A 47 -14.88 -15.93 -24.72
N ARG A 48 -13.68 -16.24 -25.20
CA ARG A 48 -12.91 -17.44 -24.78
C ARG A 48 -11.45 -17.12 -24.51
N ASP A 49 -10.86 -17.98 -23.66
CA ASP A 49 -9.43 -18.02 -23.35
C ASP A 49 -8.84 -16.72 -22.81
N GLN A 50 -9.70 -15.82 -22.32
CA GLN A 50 -9.28 -14.56 -21.70
C GLN A 50 -8.68 -14.81 -20.32
N LEU A 51 -7.65 -14.04 -19.96
CA LEU A 51 -7.04 -14.02 -18.64
C LEU A 51 -7.34 -12.67 -17.97
N ILE A 52 -8.15 -12.70 -16.93
CA ILE A 52 -8.56 -11.52 -16.16
C ILE A 52 -7.77 -11.53 -14.84
N CYS A 53 -6.84 -10.59 -14.72
CA CYS A 53 -5.99 -10.44 -13.55
C CYS A 53 -6.38 -9.18 -12.77
N ASP A 54 -6.65 -9.34 -11.47
CA ASP A 54 -6.60 -8.24 -10.53
C ASP A 54 -5.17 -8.18 -9.96
N PRO A 55 -4.43 -7.07 -10.16
CA PRO A 55 -3.07 -6.93 -9.68
C PRO A 55 -2.93 -7.05 -8.15
N TRP A 56 -3.95 -6.64 -7.39
CA TRP A 56 -3.95 -6.70 -5.92
C TRP A 56 -3.87 -8.14 -5.41
N HIS A 57 -4.42 -9.11 -6.15
CA HIS A 57 -4.31 -10.53 -5.81
C HIS A 57 -2.85 -11.03 -5.72
N TYR A 58 -1.92 -10.35 -6.38
CA TYR A 58 -0.52 -10.72 -6.48
C TYR A 58 0.40 -9.89 -5.59
N LEU A 59 -0.12 -8.98 -4.76
CA LEU A 59 0.70 -8.16 -3.87
C LEU A 59 1.60 -8.98 -2.91
N PRO A 60 1.18 -10.13 -2.35
CA PRO A 60 2.07 -11.00 -1.57
C PRO A 60 3.25 -11.58 -2.38
N VAL A 61 3.10 -11.72 -3.70
CA VAL A 61 4.18 -12.13 -4.59
C VAL A 61 5.15 -10.98 -4.80
N LEU A 62 4.64 -9.75 -4.93
CA LEU A 62 5.46 -8.55 -5.06
C LEU A 62 6.30 -8.28 -3.81
N GLU A 63 5.75 -8.51 -2.62
CA GLU A 63 6.48 -8.37 -1.36
C GLU A 63 7.76 -9.25 -1.34
N ARG A 64 7.64 -10.49 -1.83
CA ARG A 64 8.76 -11.44 -1.91
C ARG A 64 9.65 -11.23 -3.14
N LYS A 65 9.08 -10.77 -4.25
CA LYS A 65 9.75 -10.59 -5.55
C LYS A 65 9.37 -9.25 -6.19
N PRO A 66 9.92 -8.12 -5.70
CA PRO A 66 9.54 -6.79 -6.20
C PRO A 66 9.80 -6.61 -7.70
N GLY A 67 10.85 -7.25 -8.23
CA GLY A 67 11.18 -7.18 -9.66
C GLY A 67 10.09 -7.72 -10.61
N ALA A 68 9.12 -8.50 -10.11
CA ALA A 68 7.98 -8.92 -10.90
C ALA A 68 7.08 -7.76 -11.35
N LEU A 69 7.14 -6.60 -10.68
CA LEU A 69 6.40 -5.39 -11.02
C LEU A 69 6.73 -4.86 -12.43
N ARG A 70 7.90 -5.20 -12.98
CA ARG A 70 8.33 -4.73 -14.31
C ARG A 70 7.65 -5.48 -15.46
N ASN A 71 7.53 -6.79 -15.32
CA ASN A 71 7.20 -7.68 -16.44
C ASN A 71 6.08 -8.70 -16.11
N GLY A 72 5.57 -8.71 -14.88
CA GLY A 72 4.52 -9.64 -14.50
C GLY A 72 3.22 -9.27 -15.22
N VAL A 73 2.58 -10.25 -15.86
CA VAL A 73 1.35 -10.08 -16.65
C VAL A 73 0.29 -9.22 -15.95
N PRO A 74 -0.03 -9.42 -14.65
CA PRO A 74 -1.01 -8.58 -13.97
C PRO A 74 -0.63 -7.09 -13.91
N PHE A 75 0.66 -6.74 -13.95
CA PHE A 75 1.14 -5.39 -13.68
C PHE A 75 1.39 -4.56 -14.94
N VAL A 76 1.28 -5.15 -16.13
CA VAL A 76 1.57 -4.47 -17.40
C VAL A 76 0.49 -3.44 -17.71
N GLU A 77 -0.77 -3.87 -17.72
CA GLU A 77 -1.95 -3.04 -18.00
C GLU A 77 -2.70 -2.68 -16.71
N TRP A 78 -1.95 -2.39 -15.64
CA TRP A 78 -2.55 -2.00 -14.38
C TRP A 78 -3.06 -0.56 -14.45
N ASP A 79 -4.38 -0.43 -14.54
CA ASP A 79 -5.09 0.85 -14.49
C ASP A 79 -5.01 1.47 -13.10
N LEU A 80 -3.99 2.32 -12.90
CA LEU A 80 -3.77 3.08 -11.67
C LEU A 80 -4.07 4.56 -11.93
N PRO A 81 -4.46 5.35 -10.91
CA PRO A 81 -4.52 6.81 -11.02
C PRO A 81 -3.22 7.42 -11.58
N LEU A 82 -3.35 8.45 -12.42
CA LEU A 82 -2.22 9.10 -13.11
C LEU A 82 -1.05 9.50 -12.19
N PRO A 83 -1.27 10.07 -10.98
CA PRO A 83 -0.17 10.41 -10.08
C PRO A 83 0.64 9.18 -9.66
N ILE A 84 -0.05 8.07 -9.39
CA ILE A 84 0.58 6.80 -9.02
C ILE A 84 1.37 6.23 -10.20
N GLN A 85 0.83 6.32 -11.43
CA GLN A 85 1.57 5.91 -12.63
C GLN A 85 2.85 6.74 -12.82
N ALA A 86 2.80 8.05 -12.59
CA ALA A 86 3.96 8.94 -12.70
C ALA A 86 5.02 8.59 -11.65
N VAL A 87 4.63 8.41 -10.38
CA VAL A 87 5.53 7.95 -9.31
C VAL A 87 6.11 6.57 -9.62
N ARG A 88 5.30 5.61 -10.10
CA ARG A 88 5.76 4.29 -10.54
C ARG A 88 6.86 4.41 -11.58
N LYS A 89 6.63 5.18 -12.64
CA LYS A 89 7.60 5.42 -13.73
C LYS A 89 8.88 6.08 -13.21
N TYR A 90 8.76 7.00 -12.26
CA TYR A 90 9.89 7.68 -11.65
C TYR A 90 10.75 6.74 -10.79
N LEU A 91 10.11 6.01 -9.87
CA LEU A 91 10.79 5.10 -8.96
C LEU A 91 11.42 3.93 -9.71
N LEU A 92 10.75 3.33 -10.70
CA LEU A 92 11.26 2.16 -11.42
C LEU A 92 12.56 2.41 -12.22
N LYS A 93 12.95 3.66 -12.45
CA LYS A 93 14.24 4.03 -13.07
C LYS A 93 15.41 4.01 -12.07
N ARG A 94 15.13 4.00 -10.77
CA ARG A 94 16.12 4.05 -9.69
C ARG A 94 16.50 2.65 -9.19
N PRO A 95 17.71 2.48 -8.62
CA PRO A 95 18.07 1.24 -7.95
C PRO A 95 17.09 0.97 -6.80
N LYS A 96 16.63 -0.29 -6.68
CA LYS A 96 15.64 -0.74 -5.68
C LYS A 96 14.29 0.01 -5.74
N GLY A 97 13.99 0.70 -6.85
CA GLY A 97 12.75 1.45 -7.01
C GLY A 97 11.49 0.59 -7.12
N ASP A 98 11.64 -0.66 -7.58
CA ASP A 98 10.61 -1.69 -7.52
C ASP A 98 10.21 -2.00 -6.07
N ARG A 99 11.20 -2.21 -5.19
CA ARG A 99 10.94 -2.42 -3.76
C ARG A 99 10.27 -1.21 -3.12
N ALA A 100 10.77 -0.01 -3.43
CA ALA A 100 10.19 1.23 -2.93
C ALA A 100 8.72 1.40 -3.36
N PHE A 101 8.37 1.10 -4.61
CA PHE A 101 6.99 1.17 -5.07
C PHE A 101 6.10 0.06 -4.46
N VAL A 102 6.64 -1.15 -4.27
CA VAL A 102 5.92 -2.23 -3.58
C VAL A 102 5.59 -1.85 -2.13
N GLU A 103 6.49 -1.16 -1.42
CA GLU A 103 6.21 -0.65 -0.06
C GLU A 103 5.03 0.35 -0.06
N LEU A 104 4.91 1.19 -1.09
CA LEU A 104 3.76 2.08 -1.25
C LEU A 104 2.45 1.32 -1.49
N LEU A 105 2.49 0.30 -2.35
CA LEU A 105 1.31 -0.55 -2.62
C LEU A 105 0.87 -1.31 -1.37
N LEU A 106 1.81 -1.84 -0.58
CA LEU A 106 1.53 -2.53 0.69
C LEU A 106 0.89 -1.60 1.72
N LEU A 107 1.27 -0.31 1.74
CA LEU A 107 0.60 0.67 2.58
C LEU A 107 -0.80 0.98 2.05
N ALA A 108 -0.93 1.18 0.73
CA ALA A 108 -2.21 1.46 0.07
C ALA A 108 -3.24 0.33 0.23
N GLU A 109 -2.80 -0.94 0.31
CA GLU A 109 -3.69 -2.06 0.64
C GLU A 109 -4.39 -1.87 2.01
N LYS A 110 -3.73 -1.21 2.96
CA LYS A 110 -4.24 -0.98 4.31
C LYS A 110 -5.07 0.29 4.43
N VAL A 111 -4.61 1.38 3.80
CA VAL A 111 -5.18 2.72 3.99
C VAL A 111 -6.02 3.21 2.81
N GLY A 112 -6.04 2.46 1.71
CA GLY A 112 -6.78 2.79 0.50
C GLY A 112 -5.91 3.42 -0.60
N LEU A 113 -6.38 3.25 -1.83
CA LEU A 113 -5.73 3.78 -3.03
C LEU A 113 -5.78 5.31 -3.09
N GLU A 114 -6.84 5.92 -2.55
CA GLU A 114 -7.04 7.37 -2.57
C GLU A 114 -5.94 8.11 -1.81
N ALA A 115 -5.58 7.63 -0.61
CA ALA A 115 -4.49 8.20 0.17
C ALA A 115 -3.14 8.12 -0.59
N LEU A 116 -2.91 7.03 -1.33
CA LEU A 116 -1.71 6.90 -2.17
C LEU A 116 -1.75 7.89 -3.34
N THR A 117 -2.91 8.10 -3.97
CA THR A 117 -3.09 9.05 -5.06
C THR A 117 -2.73 10.46 -4.61
N VAL A 118 -3.36 10.95 -3.54
CA VAL A 118 -3.11 12.29 -2.99
C VAL A 118 -1.65 12.45 -2.56
N ALA A 119 -1.08 11.45 -1.87
CA ALA A 119 0.32 11.51 -1.46
C ALA A 119 1.29 11.54 -2.66
N CYS A 120 0.97 10.85 -3.75
CA CYS A 120 1.75 10.91 -4.98
C CYS A 120 1.65 12.28 -5.65
N GLU A 121 0.46 12.89 -5.69
CA GLU A 121 0.26 14.26 -6.19
C GLU A 121 1.14 15.26 -5.41
N CYS A 122 1.02 15.27 -4.08
CA CYS A 122 1.82 16.17 -3.24
C CYS A 122 3.33 15.98 -3.44
N ALA A 123 3.80 14.72 -3.57
CA ALA A 123 5.23 14.44 -3.78
C ALA A 123 5.72 14.88 -5.17
N LEU A 124 4.86 14.80 -6.19
CA LEU A 124 5.16 15.28 -7.55
C LEU A 124 5.20 16.81 -7.59
N GLU A 125 4.25 17.48 -6.94
CA GLU A 125 4.19 18.95 -6.83
C GLU A 125 5.38 19.52 -6.06
N ALA A 126 5.77 18.87 -4.95
CA ALA A 126 6.94 19.23 -4.17
C ALA A 126 8.29 18.89 -4.86
N GLY A 127 8.25 18.22 -6.03
CA GLY A 127 9.44 17.82 -6.79
C GLY A 127 10.31 16.74 -6.13
N THR A 128 9.89 16.20 -4.98
CA THR A 128 10.68 15.26 -4.17
C THR A 128 9.98 13.91 -4.08
N VAL A 129 10.16 13.09 -5.12
CA VAL A 129 9.52 11.78 -5.23
C VAL A 129 10.38 10.69 -4.58
N THR A 130 10.10 10.38 -3.32
CA THR A 130 10.70 9.25 -2.60
C THR A 130 9.64 8.47 -1.82
N ALA A 131 9.82 7.15 -1.69
CA ALA A 131 8.87 6.32 -0.96
C ALA A 131 8.68 6.75 0.51
N PRO A 132 9.72 7.11 1.29
CA PRO A 132 9.53 7.57 2.67
C PRO A 132 8.64 8.82 2.78
N ILE A 133 8.79 9.79 1.88
CA ILE A 133 7.97 11.01 1.87
C ILE A 133 6.51 10.66 1.56
N ILE A 134 6.28 9.86 0.52
CA ILE A 134 4.92 9.45 0.12
C ILE A 134 4.26 8.62 1.24
N MET A 135 4.99 7.68 1.86
CA MET A 135 4.48 6.92 3.00
C MET A 135 4.13 7.81 4.19
N ASN A 136 4.96 8.83 4.47
CA ASN A 136 4.67 9.78 5.54
C ASN A 136 3.40 10.56 5.25
N GLU A 137 3.23 11.03 4.01
CA GLU A 137 2.03 11.76 3.61
C GLU A 137 0.77 10.88 3.68
N MET A 138 0.85 9.64 3.20
CA MET A 138 -0.24 8.67 3.35
C MET A 138 -0.63 8.47 4.82
N ARG A 139 0.36 8.32 5.72
CA ARG A 139 0.09 8.16 7.15
C ARG A 139 -0.59 9.39 7.73
N ARG A 140 -0.13 10.59 7.39
CA ARG A 140 -0.74 11.86 7.83
C ARG A 140 -2.19 11.99 7.37
N LEU A 141 -2.49 11.60 6.13
CA LEU A 141 -3.86 11.64 5.59
C LEU A 141 -4.81 10.67 6.29
N THR A 142 -4.27 9.60 6.88
CA THR A 142 -5.04 8.50 7.48
C THR A 142 -4.98 8.49 9.00
N ASP A 143 -4.23 9.43 9.59
CA ASP A 143 -4.09 9.55 11.03
C ASP A 143 -5.46 9.89 11.64
N PRO A 144 -5.98 9.14 12.63
CA PRO A 144 -7.30 9.38 13.24
C PRO A 144 -7.47 10.72 13.96
N GLY A 145 -6.53 11.66 13.79
CA GLY A 145 -6.47 12.94 14.47
C GLY A 145 -5.78 12.82 15.83
N PRO A 146 -5.42 13.97 16.44
CA PRO A 146 -4.86 13.96 17.78
C PRO A 146 -5.82 13.24 18.74
N PRO A 147 -5.30 12.42 19.68
CA PRO A 147 -6.15 11.80 20.67
C PRO A 147 -6.97 12.87 21.39
N THR A 148 -8.24 12.58 21.66
CA THR A 148 -9.09 13.43 22.49
C THR A 148 -8.32 13.85 23.72
N SER A 149 -8.30 15.16 24.00
CA SER A 149 -7.56 15.75 25.11
C SER A 149 -7.72 14.89 26.36
N LEU A 150 -6.60 14.38 26.89
CA LEU A 150 -6.61 13.70 28.17
C LEU A 150 -7.24 14.66 29.19
N GLU A 151 -8.30 14.22 29.86
CA GLU A 151 -8.80 14.90 31.05
C GLU A 151 -7.74 14.71 32.13
N TRP A 152 -6.83 15.68 32.24
CA TRP A 152 -5.85 15.71 33.30
C TRP A 152 -6.60 15.91 34.61
N PRO A 153 -6.46 15.02 35.61
CA PRO A 153 -7.01 15.31 36.93
C PRO A 153 -6.39 16.60 37.47
N ASP A 154 -7.24 17.49 38.00
CA ASP A 154 -6.81 18.70 38.70
C ASP A 154 -5.85 18.29 39.82
N GLY A 155 -4.55 18.56 39.65
CA GLY A 155 -3.52 18.17 40.62
C GLY A 155 -2.19 17.70 40.02
N ILE A 156 -2.11 17.45 38.70
CA ILE A 156 -0.81 17.25 38.03
C ILE A 156 -0.20 18.63 37.76
N VAL A 157 0.29 19.25 38.83
CA VAL A 157 1.06 20.50 38.76
C VAL A 157 2.53 20.11 38.85
N LEU A 158 3.33 20.54 37.86
CA LEU A 158 4.77 20.41 37.93
C LEU A 158 5.27 21.14 39.18
N THR A 159 5.79 20.39 40.16
CA THR A 159 6.34 20.99 41.39
C THR A 159 7.60 21.80 41.09
N LEU A 160 8.25 21.51 39.97
CA LEU A 160 9.39 22.21 39.43
C LEU A 160 9.16 22.37 37.93
N GLU A 161 9.07 23.61 37.46
CA GLU A 161 9.01 23.86 36.03
C GLU A 161 10.34 23.50 35.37
N PRO A 162 10.33 22.79 34.23
CA PRO A 162 11.54 22.49 33.52
C PRO A 162 12.13 23.80 32.97
N LEU A 163 13.26 24.22 33.54
CA LEU A 163 14.10 25.25 32.96
C LEU A 163 14.84 24.66 31.75
N ALA A 164 14.60 25.23 30.57
CA ALA A 164 15.33 24.92 29.35
C ALA A 164 16.74 25.52 29.44
N ASP A 165 17.61 24.88 30.22
CA ASP A 165 19.00 25.28 30.40
C ASP A 165 19.93 24.36 29.62
N CYS A 166 20.35 24.83 28.44
CA CYS A 166 21.30 24.10 27.58
C CYS A 166 22.71 24.01 28.19
N GLN A 167 23.08 24.89 29.13
CA GLN A 167 24.42 24.90 29.74
C GLN A 167 24.66 23.68 30.64
N ARG A 168 23.60 23.08 31.20
CA ARG A 168 23.68 21.80 31.93
C ARG A 168 24.26 20.67 31.08
N TYR A 169 24.04 20.71 29.77
CA TYR A 169 24.57 19.71 28.85
C TYR A 169 26.07 19.91 28.60
N ASP A 170 26.51 21.17 28.48
CA ASP A 170 27.90 21.55 28.28
C ASP A 170 28.78 21.16 29.48
N HIS A 171 28.25 21.28 30.70
CA HIS A 171 28.95 20.84 31.92
C HIS A 171 29.19 19.32 31.95
N LEU A 172 28.27 18.50 31.45
CA LEU A 172 28.43 17.03 31.36
C LEU A 172 29.46 16.62 30.30
N LEU A 173 29.62 17.43 29.24
CA LEU A 173 30.65 17.22 28.21
C LEU A 173 32.05 17.66 28.69
N GLY A 174 32.12 18.61 29.63
CA GLY A 174 33.38 19.13 30.19
C GLY A 174 34.11 18.19 31.16
N GLU A 175 33.42 17.22 31.78
CA GLU A 175 34.03 16.34 32.79
C GLU A 175 34.70 15.08 32.21
N THR A 176 34.57 14.81 30.90
CA THR A 176 35.21 13.64 30.25
C THR A 176 36.39 14.00 29.34
N HIS A 177 37.02 15.16 29.55
CA HIS A 177 38.28 15.52 28.91
C HIS A 177 39.22 16.25 29.89
N ALA A 178 39.64 15.55 30.95
CA ALA A 178 40.87 15.86 31.66
C ALA A 178 41.83 14.66 31.51
N HIS A 179 43.05 14.98 31.08
CA HIS A 179 44.15 14.10 30.70
C HIS A 179 44.57 13.06 31.75
#